data_AF-A0A7V7C1J2-F1
#
_entry.id   AF-A0A7V7C1J2-F1
#
_cell.length_a   1.000
_cell.length_b   1.000
_cell.length_c   1.000
_cell.angle_alpha   90.00
_cell.angle_beta   90.00
_cell.angle_gamma   90.00
#
_symmetry.space_group_name_H-M   'P 1'
#
loop_
_entity.id
_entity.type
_entity.pdbx_description
1 polymer ?
#
loop_
_entity_poly.entity_id
_entity_poly.type
_entity_poly.pdbx_seq_one_letter_code
_entity_poly.pdbx_strand_id
1 'polypeptide(L)'
;MEPGLAFTVFAGAWGLVMVAVLISAIRLCYRVEERSAALRNRTGLPMKAQWLQVIANAGVARDAETQALRRRAIGRFLAILAGFALFGLVLHFSGPGG
;
A
#
# COMPACT_ATOMS: atom_id res chain seq x y z
N MET A 1 4.08 21.95 24.34
CA MET A 1 4.70 20.65 23.97
C MET A 1 6.03 20.96 23.33
N GLU A 2 7.11 20.30 23.75
CA GLU A 2 8.41 20.41 23.09
C GLU A 2 8.25 20.05 21.60
N PRO A 3 8.68 20.90 20.65
CA PRO A 3 8.45 20.67 19.21
C PRO A 3 9.01 19.33 18.73
N GLY A 4 10.10 18.84 19.33
CA GLY A 4 10.66 17.51 19.03
C GLY A 4 9.76 16.34 19.43
N LEU A 5 9.02 16.45 20.54
CA LEU A 5 8.09 15.41 20.99
C LEU A 5 6.88 15.32 20.06
N ALA A 6 6.31 16.48 19.69
CA ALA A 6 5.18 16.54 18.77
C ALA A 6 5.52 15.92 17.41
N PHE A 7 6.70 16.24 16.87
CA PHE A 7 7.20 15.63 15.63
C PHE A 7 7.39 14.11 15.77
N THR A 8 7.96 13.64 16.88
CA THR A 8 8.20 12.21 17.11
C THR A 8 6.89 11.42 17.16
N VAL A 9 5.90 11.94 17.89
CA VAL A 9 4.56 11.34 17.98
C VAL A 9 3.88 11.33 16.61
N PHE A 10 3.95 12.44 15.88
CA PHE A 10 3.42 12.53 14.52
C PHE A 10 4.07 11.51 13.59
N ALA A 11 5.40 11.44 13.55
CA ALA A 11 6.14 10.52 12.70
C ALA A 11 5.82 9.04 13.03
N GLY A 12 5.74 8.70 14.31
CA GLY A 12 5.34 7.37 14.76
C GLY A 12 3.93 7.00 14.32
N ALA A 13 2.95 7.90 14.57
CA ALA A 13 1.57 7.70 14.16
C ALA A 13 1.44 7.60 12.63
N TRP A 14 2.17 8.44 11.89
CA TRP A 14 2.24 8.42 10.44
C TRP A 14 2.70 7.07 9.91
N GLY A 15 3.80 6.54 10.47
CA GLY A 15 4.33 5.23 10.11
C GLY A 15 3.31 4.11 10.31
N LEU A 16 2.62 4.11 11.46
CA LEU A 16 1.57 3.13 11.75
C LEU A 16 0.42 3.18 10.74
N VAL A 17 -0.02 4.38 10.35
CA VAL A 17 -1.06 4.56 9.32
C VAL A 17 -0.57 4.01 7.97
N MET A 18 0.67 4.33 7.55
CA MET A 18 1.23 3.80 6.29
C MET A 18 1.32 2.27 6.28
N VAL A 19 1.74 1.67 7.40
CA VAL A 19 1.78 0.20 7.56
C VAL A 19 0.37 -0.39 7.45
N ALA A 20 -0.63 0.20 8.12
CA ALA A 20 -2.00 -0.27 8.03
C ALA A 20 -2.57 -0.21 6.60
N VAL A 21 -2.27 0.86 5.87
CA VAL A 21 -2.67 1.01 4.45
C VAL A 21 -1.96 -0.03 3.58
N LEU A 22 -0.67 -0.29 3.81
CA LEU A 22 0.08 -1.33 3.09
C LEU A 22 -0.52 -2.71 3.33
N ILE A 23 -0.80 -3.08 4.57
CA ILE A 23 -1.47 -4.35 4.91
C ILE A 23 -2.82 -4.45 4.17
N SER A 24 -3.60 -3.37 4.15
CA SER A 24 -4.88 -3.32 3.41
C SER A 24 -4.68 -3.55 1.90
N ALA A 25 -3.64 -2.96 1.30
CA ALA A 25 -3.31 -3.13 -0.12
C ALA A 25 -2.93 -4.58 -0.43
N ILE A 26 -2.06 -5.18 0.38
CA ILE A 26 -1.63 -6.57 0.25
C ILE A 26 -2.81 -7.55 0.38
N ARG A 27 -3.72 -7.31 1.33
CA ARG A 27 -4.95 -8.11 1.47
C ARG A 27 -5.89 -8.00 0.27
N LEU A 28 -5.85 -6.90 -0.48
CA LEU A 28 -6.57 -6.82 -1.76
C LEU A 28 -5.86 -7.60 -2.85
N CYS A 29 -4.53 -7.59 -2.90
CA CYS A 29 -3.77 -8.42 -3.84
C CYS A 29 -4.09 -9.91 -3.66
N TYR A 30 -4.10 -10.43 -2.43
CA TYR A 30 -4.51 -11.82 -2.18
C TYR A 30 -5.90 -12.14 -2.70
N ARG A 31 -6.88 -11.25 -2.50
CA ARG A 31 -8.24 -11.43 -3.04
C ARG A 31 -8.29 -11.39 -4.58
N VAL A 32 -7.43 -10.60 -5.22
CA VAL A 32 -7.27 -10.60 -6.69
C VAL A 32 -6.66 -11.91 -7.16
N GLU A 33 -5.64 -12.41 -6.47
CA GLU A 33 -4.93 -13.65 -6.78
C GLU A 33 -5.84 -14.89 -6.64
N GLU A 34 -6.65 -14.97 -5.59
CA GLU A 34 -7.63 -16.05 -5.37
C GLU A 34 -8.60 -16.18 -6.54
N ARG A 35 -8.98 -15.06 -7.16
CA ARG A 35 -9.89 -14.99 -8.30
C ARG A 35 -9.20 -15.16 -9.66
N SER A 36 -7.87 -15.11 -9.70
CA SER A 36 -7.09 -15.14 -10.92
C SER A 36 -6.43 -16.51 -11.10
N ALA A 37 -6.94 -17.35 -11.99
CA ALA A 37 -6.48 -18.74 -12.14
C ALA A 37 -4.96 -18.91 -12.38
N ALA A 38 -4.34 -17.92 -13.02
CA ALA A 38 -2.89 -17.88 -13.29
C ALA A 38 -2.05 -17.42 -12.09
N LEU A 39 -2.65 -16.70 -11.14
CA LEU A 39 -1.97 -16.19 -9.94
C LEU A 39 -2.36 -16.95 -8.67
N ARG A 40 -3.43 -17.74 -8.71
CA ARG A 40 -3.98 -18.45 -7.56
C ARG A 40 -2.94 -19.37 -6.96
N ASN A 41 -2.66 -19.18 -5.68
CA ASN A 41 -1.81 -20.07 -4.92
C ASN A 41 -2.45 -21.47 -4.82
N ARG A 42 -1.74 -22.49 -5.30
CA ARG A 42 -2.18 -23.90 -5.28
C ARG A 42 -1.44 -24.76 -4.26
N THR A 43 -0.43 -24.19 -3.59
CA THR A 43 0.43 -24.92 -2.65
C THR A 43 -0.23 -25.13 -1.29
N GLY A 44 -1.27 -24.35 -0.96
CA GLY A 44 -1.92 -24.36 0.35
C GLY A 44 -1.10 -23.70 1.47
N LEU A 45 0.13 -23.28 1.18
CA LEU A 45 1.02 -22.62 2.14
C LEU A 45 0.96 -21.10 2.00
N PRO A 46 1.19 -20.31 3.07
CA PRO A 46 1.31 -18.87 2.98
C PRO A 46 2.41 -18.46 1.98
N MET A 47 2.05 -17.66 0.98
CA MET A 47 2.99 -17.12 -0.01
C MET A 47 2.93 -15.60 -0.05
N LYS A 48 4.00 -14.98 -0.53
CA LYS A 48 4.06 -13.53 -0.73
C LYS A 48 3.04 -13.12 -1.81
N ALA A 49 2.28 -12.06 -1.54
CA ALA A 49 1.37 -11.49 -2.52
C ALA A 49 2.13 -11.07 -3.79
N GLN A 50 1.57 -11.38 -4.95
CA GLN A 50 2.05 -11.05 -6.29
C GLN A 50 1.66 -9.61 -6.66
N TRP A 51 2.00 -8.66 -5.80
CA TRP A 51 1.56 -7.27 -5.91
C TRP A 51 2.03 -6.59 -7.21
N LEU A 52 3.21 -6.94 -7.71
CA LEU A 52 3.72 -6.44 -9.00
C LEU A 52 2.86 -6.91 -10.17
N GLN A 53 2.47 -8.19 -10.18
CA GLN A 53 1.61 -8.77 -11.22
C GLN A 53 0.21 -8.15 -11.16
N VAL A 54 -0.31 -7.90 -9.96
CA VAL A 54 -1.57 -7.19 -9.75
C VAL A 54 -1.50 -5.77 -10.32
N ILE A 55 -0.42 -5.02 -10.07
CA ILE A 55 -0.23 -3.68 -10.65
C ILE A 55 -0.09 -3.75 -12.17
N ALA A 56 0.77 -4.61 -12.69
CA ALA A 56 1.02 -4.80 -14.12
C ALA A 56 -0.17 -5.43 -14.88
N ASN A 57 -1.21 -5.88 -14.16
CA ASN A 57 -2.37 -6.59 -14.73
C ASN A 57 -1.96 -7.89 -15.48
N ALA A 58 -0.86 -8.50 -15.05
CA ALA A 58 -0.31 -9.72 -15.64
C ALA A 58 -0.90 -10.94 -14.94
N GLY A 59 -1.56 -11.84 -15.68
CA GLY A 59 -2.20 -13.03 -15.11
C GLY A 59 -3.47 -12.77 -14.27
N VAL A 60 -3.90 -11.50 -14.15
CA VAL A 60 -5.10 -11.10 -13.41
C VAL A 60 -6.37 -11.37 -14.21
N ALA A 61 -7.39 -11.94 -13.56
CA ALA A 61 -8.70 -12.14 -14.17
C ALA A 61 -9.34 -10.81 -14.63
N ARG A 62 -10.04 -10.87 -15.76
CA ARG A 62 -10.56 -9.67 -16.46
C ARG A 62 -12.03 -9.38 -16.16
N ASP A 63 -12.64 -10.09 -15.20
CA ASP A 63 -13.98 -9.81 -14.73
C ASP A 63 -14.05 -8.47 -13.97
N ALA A 64 -15.22 -7.84 -13.99
CA ALA A 64 -15.43 -6.51 -13.44
C ALA A 64 -15.13 -6.44 -11.94
N GLU A 65 -15.44 -7.50 -11.19
CA GLU A 65 -15.24 -7.57 -9.74
C GLU A 65 -13.75 -7.66 -9.39
N THR A 66 -12.99 -8.55 -10.04
CA THR A 66 -11.52 -8.64 -9.86
C THR A 66 -10.83 -7.33 -10.24
N GLN A 67 -11.26 -6.70 -11.33
CA GLN A 67 -10.70 -5.41 -11.74
C GLN A 67 -11.05 -4.27 -10.76
N ALA A 68 -12.22 -4.31 -10.12
CA ALA A 68 -12.56 -3.36 -9.05
C ALA A 68 -11.65 -3.55 -7.82
N LEU A 69 -11.37 -4.78 -7.42
CA LEU A 69 -10.41 -5.08 -6.35
C LEU A 69 -9.00 -4.61 -6.69
N ARG A 70 -8.54 -4.85 -7.93
CA ARG A 70 -7.25 -4.36 -8.44
C ARG A 70 -7.18 -2.83 -8.37
N ARG A 71 -8.20 -2.10 -8.85
CA ARG A 71 -8.25 -0.62 -8.76
C ARG A 71 -8.18 -0.14 -7.31
N ARG A 72 -8.86 -0.83 -6.39
CA ARG A 72 -8.79 -0.53 -4.94
C ARG A 72 -7.40 -0.78 -4.36
N ALA A 73 -6.69 -1.82 -4.81
CA ALA A 73 -5.31 -2.09 -4.40
C ALA A 73 -4.37 -1.01 -4.91
N ILE A 74 -4.46 -0.67 -6.20
CA ILE A 74 -3.68 0.41 -6.83
C ILE A 74 -3.93 1.73 -6.11
N GLY A 75 -5.18 2.07 -5.81
CA GLY A 75 -5.51 3.29 -5.06
C GLY A 75 -4.82 3.36 -3.70
N ARG A 76 -4.64 2.23 -3.00
CA ARG A 76 -3.90 2.20 -1.72
C ARG A 76 -2.39 2.33 -1.92
N PHE A 77 -1.82 1.70 -2.95
CA PHE A 77 -0.41 1.91 -3.28
C PHE A 77 -0.14 3.39 -3.63
N LEU A 78 -1.02 4.02 -4.40
CA LEU A 78 -0.95 5.44 -4.69
C LEU A 78 -1.08 6.30 -3.43
N ALA A 79 -1.98 5.94 -2.50
CA ALA A 79 -2.11 6.64 -1.22
C ALA A 79 -0.83 6.54 -0.37
N ILE A 80 -0.14 5.40 -0.38
CA ILE A 80 1.16 5.25 0.29
C ILE A 80 2.22 6.17 -0.35
N LEU A 81 2.31 6.17 -1.68
CA LEU A 81 3.25 7.05 -2.40
C LEU A 81 2.97 8.53 -2.11
N ALA A 82 1.70 8.93 -2.19
CA ALA A 82 1.27 10.29 -1.87
C ALA A 82 1.55 10.64 -0.40
N GLY A 83 1.35 9.68 0.51
CA GLY A 83 1.64 9.85 1.93
C GLY A 83 3.12 10.10 2.18
N PHE A 84 4.02 9.30 1.61
CA PHE A 84 5.45 9.54 1.75
C PHE A 84 5.92 10.83 1.05
N ALA A 85 5.34 11.19 -0.10
CA ALA A 85 5.62 12.46 -0.74
C ALA A 85 5.23 13.65 0.17
N LEU A 86 4.04 13.60 0.78
CA LEU A 86 3.58 14.62 1.72
C LEU A 86 4.48 14.69 2.96
N PHE A 87 4.85 13.54 3.53
CA PHE A 87 5.77 13.49 4.67
C PHE A 87 7.13 14.12 4.31
N GLY A 88 7.66 13.83 3.10
CA GLY A 88 8.88 14.45 2.59
C GLY A 88 8.78 15.97 2.47
N LEU A 89 7.64 16.50 2.00
CA LEU A 89 7.39 17.94 1.97
C LEU A 89 7.42 18.55 3.38
N VAL A 90 6.77 17.90 4.35
CA VAL A 90 6.79 18.35 5.76
C VAL A 90 8.22 18.40 6.29
N LEU A 91 9.05 17.38 6.02
CA LEU A 91 10.45 17.38 6.42
C LEU A 91 11.25 18.51 5.76
N HIS A 92 11.01 18.76 4.48
CA HIS A 92 11.71 19.81 3.73
C HIS A 92 11.43 21.20 4.31
N PHE A 93 10.18 21.51 4.63
CA PHE A 93 9.79 22.79 5.24
C PHE A 93 10.11 22.90 6.74
N SER A 94 10.41 21.78 7.42
CA SER A 94 10.70 21.76 8.87
C SER A 94 12.20 21.66 9.20
N GLY A 95 13.08 21.61 8.19
CA GLY A 95 14.53 21.55 8.37
C GLY A 95 15.18 22.93 8.65
N PRO A 96 16.44 22.99 9.16
CA PRO A 96 17.07 24.22 9.68
C PRO A 96 17.45 25.29 8.64
N GLY A 97 16.80 25.33 7.47
CA GLY A 97 17.16 26.21 6.35
C GLY A 97 15.98 26.93 5.69
N GLY A 98 14.84 27.04 6.36
CA GLY A 98 13.66 27.81 5.94
C GLY A 98 13.28 28.89 6.95
#